data_AF-A0A9K3NUL4-F1
#
_entry.id   AF-A0A9K3NUL4-F1
#
_cell.length_a   1.000
_cell.length_b   1.000
_cell.length_c   1.000
_cell.angle_alpha   90.00
_cell.angle_beta   90.00
_cell.angle_gamma   90.00
#
_symmetry.space_group_name_H-M   'P 1'
#
loop_
_entity.id
_entity.type
_entity.pdbx_description
1 polymer ?
#
loop_
_entity_poly.entity_id
_entity_poly.type
_entity_poly.pdbx_seq_one_letter_code
_entity_poly.pdbx_strand_id
1 'polypeptide(L)'
;MVSRWWQAFLVLLVIYSAWSSPFELAFKKVATGSLLYVDLVVDFCFATDIIVTFFVAYLDKSTYLLVDEHKKGSHKVCHTYDVPYGCGINTAISNDIPNFDWKAAPWGCFCFLNLLRLCRLRRVSELFSRLEKDTRFSYFMTRTIKLICVTLFAVHSAGCFYYWIATRHHISQDTWIGSIIENFEDRSIWPGYTYLMYWSIVTLTTVGYGDLHAVKLQ
;
A
#
# COMPACT_ATOMS: atom_id res chain seq x y z
N MET A 1 -6.73 27.42 -0.22
CA MET A 1 -6.07 26.92 -1.44
C MET A 1 -4.88 26.09 -0.99
N VAL A 2 -4.94 24.75 -1.10
CA VAL A 2 -3.84 23.87 -0.66
C VAL A 2 -2.62 24.08 -1.56
N SER A 3 -1.44 24.29 -0.98
CA SER A 3 -0.21 24.56 -1.73
C SER A 3 0.14 23.38 -2.66
N ARG A 4 0.56 23.67 -3.90
CA ARG A 4 1.01 22.65 -4.87
C ARG A 4 2.12 21.76 -4.29
N TRP A 5 2.97 22.33 -3.43
CA TRP A 5 4.03 21.62 -2.72
C TRP A 5 3.47 20.58 -1.73
N TRP A 6 2.39 20.91 -1.03
CA TRP A 6 1.71 19.98 -0.11
C TRP A 6 1.12 18.80 -0.87
N GLN A 7 0.49 19.05 -2.02
CA GLN A 7 -0.06 17.99 -2.87
C GLN A 7 1.03 17.05 -3.41
N ALA A 8 2.18 17.60 -3.83
CA ALA A 8 3.32 16.79 -4.26
C ALA A 8 3.90 15.95 -3.11
N PHE A 9 4.04 16.54 -1.93
CA PHE A 9 4.49 15.85 -0.72
C PHE A 9 3.56 14.68 -0.34
N LEU A 10 2.24 14.88 -0.38
CA LEU A 10 1.26 13.82 -0.13
C LEU A 10 1.33 12.70 -1.16
N VAL A 11 1.55 13.01 -2.44
CA VAL A 11 1.71 11.98 -3.48
C VAL A 11 2.92 11.09 -3.18
N LEU A 12 4.04 11.68 -2.73
CA LEU A 12 5.21 10.91 -2.32
C LEU A 12 4.90 9.99 -1.13
N LEU A 13 4.18 10.50 -0.12
CA LEU A 13 3.72 9.69 1.01
C LEU A 13 2.79 8.54 0.58
N VAL A 14 1.92 8.76 -0.41
CA VAL A 14 1.05 7.70 -0.94
C VAL A 14 1.86 6.63 -1.66
N ILE A 15 2.86 7.01 -2.45
CA ILE A 15 3.75 6.06 -3.15
C ILE A 15 4.52 5.22 -2.13
N TYR A 16 5.08 5.84 -1.09
CA TYR A 16 5.73 5.13 0.01
C TYR A 16 4.78 4.12 0.67
N SER A 17 3.59 4.56 1.08
CA SER A 17 2.62 3.70 1.77
C SER A 17 2.13 2.55 0.88
N ALA A 18 1.98 2.80 -0.42
CA ALA A 18 1.61 1.75 -1.37
C ALA A 18 2.71 0.69 -1.50
N TRP A 19 3.98 1.09 -1.47
CA TRP A 19 5.11 0.15 -1.52
C TRP A 19 5.32 -0.61 -0.21
N SER A 20 5.15 0.07 0.93
CA SER A 20 5.34 -0.51 2.27
C SER A 20 4.25 -1.55 2.59
N SER A 21 3.01 -1.31 2.16
CA SER A 21 1.85 -2.18 2.50
C SER A 21 2.04 -3.67 2.13
N PRO A 22 2.37 -4.06 0.88
CA PRO A 22 2.66 -5.46 0.55
C PRO A 22 3.96 -5.97 1.21
N PHE A 23 4.92 -5.08 1.47
CA PHE A 23 6.17 -5.45 2.11
C PHE A 23 5.97 -5.82 3.59
N GLU A 24 5.18 -5.04 4.33
CA GLU A 24 4.75 -5.34 5.71
C GLU A 24 3.97 -6.66 5.79
N LEU A 25 3.14 -6.94 4.78
CA LEU A 25 2.41 -8.20 4.67
C LEU A 25 3.38 -9.39 4.57
N ALA A 26 4.40 -9.29 3.72
CA ALA A 26 5.39 -10.36 3.50
C ALA A 26 6.36 -10.53 4.68
N PHE A 27 6.84 -9.44 5.27
CA PHE A 27 7.90 -9.45 6.28
C PHE A 27 7.44 -8.93 7.64
N LYS A 28 6.77 -9.79 8.41
CA LYS A 28 6.26 -9.46 9.75
C LYS A 28 7.30 -8.90 10.72
N LYS A 29 8.54 -9.40 10.68
CA LYS A 29 9.64 -8.95 11.55
C LYS A 29 10.00 -7.48 11.34
N VAL A 30 9.74 -6.95 10.14
CA VAL A 30 9.99 -5.54 9.83
C VAL A 30 8.80 -4.67 10.23
N ALA A 31 7.58 -5.20 10.10
CA ALA A 31 6.35 -4.52 10.51
C ALA A 31 6.31 -4.17 12.01
N THR A 32 7.00 -4.93 12.87
CA THR A 32 7.10 -4.65 14.32
C THR A 32 8.32 -3.81 14.72
N GLY A 33 9.23 -3.53 13.76
CA GLY A 33 10.50 -2.84 14.01
C GLY A 33 10.47 -1.36 13.63
N SER A 34 11.54 -0.89 13.00
CA SER A 34 11.74 0.52 12.64
C SER A 34 10.70 1.07 11.65
N LEU A 35 10.09 0.23 10.79
CA LEU A 35 9.09 0.68 9.83
C LEU A 35 7.81 1.18 10.52
N LEU A 36 7.44 0.61 11.66
CA LEU A 36 6.26 1.04 12.42
C LEU A 36 6.27 2.53 12.73
N TYR A 37 7.43 3.07 13.16
CA TYR A 37 7.57 4.49 13.46
C TYR A 37 7.40 5.36 12.21
N VAL A 38 7.92 4.91 11.06
CA VAL A 38 7.77 5.64 9.80
C VAL A 38 6.31 5.62 9.36
N ASP A 39 5.65 4.48 9.45
CA ASP A 39 4.25 4.32 9.05
C ASP A 39 3.31 5.14 9.96
N LEU A 40 3.63 5.26 11.25
CA LEU A 40 2.91 6.12 12.17
C LEU A 40 3.03 7.61 11.79
N VAL A 41 4.23 8.07 11.44
CA VAL A 41 4.45 9.45 10.98
C VAL A 41 3.68 9.72 9.68
N VAL A 42 3.70 8.76 8.76
CA VAL A 42 2.97 8.85 7.48
C VAL A 42 1.47 8.94 7.72
N ASP A 43 0.92 8.10 8.60
CA ASP A 43 -0.50 8.13 8.95
C ASP A 43 -0.89 9.44 9.66
N PHE A 44 -0.02 10.02 10.49
CA PHE A 44 -0.23 11.34 11.09
C PHE A 44 -0.28 12.46 10.04
N CYS A 45 0.61 12.44 9.04
CA CYS A 45 0.58 13.38 7.92
C CYS A 45 -0.75 13.30 7.14
N PHE A 46 -1.27 12.09 6.93
CA PHE A 46 -2.57 11.90 6.28
C PHE A 46 -3.76 12.35 7.15
N ALA A 47 -3.70 12.12 8.46
CA ALA A 47 -4.72 12.64 9.39
C ALA A 47 -4.75 14.18 9.36
N THR A 48 -3.58 14.81 9.34
CA THR A 48 -3.45 16.26 9.20
C THR A 48 -4.06 16.75 7.88
N ASP A 49 -3.83 16.05 6.76
CA ASP A 49 -4.43 16.39 5.47
C ASP A 49 -5.97 16.33 5.49
N ILE A 50 -6.55 15.34 6.17
CA ILE A 50 -8.00 15.24 6.34
C ILE A 50 -8.53 16.45 7.11
N ILE A 51 -7.89 16.79 8.24
CA ILE A 51 -8.26 17.95 9.06
C ILE A 51 -8.19 19.24 8.24
N VAL A 52 -7.09 19.46 7.50
CA VAL A 52 -6.91 20.63 6.63
C VAL A 52 -7.99 20.66 5.53
N THR A 53 -8.34 19.50 4.96
CA THR A 53 -9.38 19.41 3.92
C THR A 53 -10.76 19.77 4.47
N PHE A 54 -11.08 19.42 5.71
CA PHE A 54 -12.32 19.87 6.36
C PHE A 54 -12.39 21.39 6.56
N PHE A 55 -11.25 22.05 6.77
CA PHE A 55 -11.17 23.51 6.89
C PHE A 55 -11.07 24.24 5.54
N VAL A 56 -10.94 23.53 4.41
CA VAL A 56 -10.89 24.13 3.06
C VAL A 56 -12.27 24.09 2.42
N ALA A 57 -12.83 25.26 2.13
CA ALA A 57 -14.14 25.41 1.50
C ALA A 57 -14.26 24.63 0.17
N TYR A 58 -15.37 23.91 0.00
CA TYR A 58 -15.70 23.19 -1.23
C TYR A 58 -16.31 24.15 -2.27
N LEU A 59 -15.92 23.99 -3.53
CA LEU A 59 -16.46 24.75 -4.65
C LEU A 59 -17.62 23.96 -5.26
N ASP A 60 -18.83 24.53 -5.23
CA ASP A 60 -20.02 23.86 -5.73
C ASP A 60 -19.99 23.79 -7.27
N LYS A 61 -20.16 22.60 -7.84
CA LYS A 61 -20.06 22.38 -9.31
C LYS A 61 -21.20 23.01 -10.10
N SER A 62 -22.33 23.33 -9.45
CA SER A 62 -23.50 23.90 -10.11
C SER A 62 -23.48 25.43 -10.14
N THR A 63 -22.94 26.05 -9.09
CA THR A 63 -22.97 27.51 -8.92
C THR A 63 -21.59 28.18 -9.05
N TYR A 64 -20.50 27.41 -9.10
CA TYR A 64 -19.10 27.91 -9.09
C TYR A 64 -18.77 28.86 -7.93
N LEU A 65 -19.65 28.94 -6.93
CA LEU A 65 -19.47 29.76 -5.73
C LEU A 65 -18.79 28.93 -4.64
N LEU A 66 -17.94 29.60 -3.88
CA LEU A 66 -17.39 29.08 -2.63
C LEU A 66 -18.50 29.14 -1.59
N VAL A 67 -19.16 28.01 -1.33
CA VAL A 67 -20.24 27.91 -0.36
C VAL A 67 -19.64 27.49 0.98
N ASP A 68 -19.61 28.42 1.93
CA ASP A 68 -19.15 28.23 3.31
C ASP A 68 -20.32 27.84 4.23
N GLU A 69 -21.11 26.83 3.84
CA GLU A 69 -22.18 26.29 4.68
C GLU A 69 -21.72 25.03 5.42
N HIS A 70 -21.09 25.26 6.58
CA HIS A 70 -20.53 24.25 7.50
C HIS A 70 -21.49 23.11 7.92
N LYS A 71 -22.82 23.29 7.82
CA LYS A 71 -23.81 22.34 8.41
C LYS A 71 -24.51 21.41 7.43
N LYS A 72 -24.58 21.71 6.13
CA LYS A 72 -25.30 20.88 5.13
C LYS A 72 -24.37 20.09 4.20
N GLY A 73 -23.11 20.50 4.06
CA GLY A 73 -22.12 19.80 3.22
C GLY A 73 -21.59 18.48 3.79
N SER A 74 -21.69 18.28 5.12
CA SER A 74 -21.05 17.15 5.83
C SER A 74 -21.50 15.78 5.32
N HIS A 75 -22.78 15.57 5.06
CA HIS A 75 -23.29 14.23 4.70
C HIS A 75 -22.89 13.74 3.30
N LYS A 76 -22.71 14.65 2.32
CA LYS A 76 -22.29 14.28 0.95
C LYS A 76 -20.77 14.15 0.80
N VAL A 77 -20.01 14.93 1.57
CA VAL A 77 -18.55 14.84 1.62
C VAL A 77 -18.12 13.58 2.37
N CYS A 78 -18.77 13.22 3.48
CA CYS A 78 -18.48 11.98 4.22
C CYS A 78 -18.62 10.73 3.34
N HIS A 79 -19.68 10.62 2.54
CA HIS A 79 -19.96 9.37 1.82
C HIS A 79 -19.01 9.09 0.63
N THR A 80 -18.29 10.09 0.13
CA THR A 80 -17.36 9.93 -1.01
C THR A 80 -15.90 9.87 -0.59
N TYR A 81 -15.55 10.44 0.58
CA TYR A 81 -14.17 10.59 1.03
C TYR A 81 -13.84 9.83 2.34
N ASP A 82 -14.81 9.46 3.20
CA ASP A 82 -14.49 8.88 4.53
C ASP A 82 -14.32 7.36 4.57
N VAL A 83 -14.98 6.58 3.70
CA VAL A 83 -14.99 5.11 3.87
C VAL A 83 -13.61 4.44 3.61
N PRO A 84 -12.78 4.87 2.64
CA PRO A 84 -11.47 4.25 2.43
C PRO A 84 -10.32 4.89 3.22
N TYR A 85 -10.42 6.18 3.59
CA TYR A 85 -9.31 6.92 4.19
C TYR A 85 -9.20 6.74 5.71
N GLY A 86 -10.33 6.55 6.39
CA GLY A 86 -10.40 6.38 7.85
C GLY A 86 -10.12 4.97 8.37
N CYS A 87 -10.24 3.93 7.54
CA CYS A 87 -10.05 2.54 7.95
C CYS A 87 -8.62 2.02 7.74
N GLY A 88 -7.65 2.91 7.61
CA GLY A 88 -6.21 2.60 7.56
C GLY A 88 -5.51 2.79 8.90
N ILE A 89 -6.27 2.92 10.00
CA ILE A 89 -5.70 3.00 11.35
C ILE A 89 -4.97 1.67 11.59
N ASN A 90 -3.65 1.78 11.75
CA ASN A 90 -2.75 0.72 12.14
C ASN A 90 -3.42 -0.28 13.09
N THR A 91 -3.69 -1.49 12.60
CA THR A 91 -3.94 -2.66 13.46
C THR A 91 -2.71 -3.00 14.31
N ALA A 92 -1.56 -2.33 14.07
CA ALA A 92 -0.42 -2.36 14.98
C ALA A 92 -0.74 -1.74 16.36
N ILE A 93 -1.63 -0.74 16.45
CA ILE A 93 -2.03 -0.11 17.73
C ILE A 93 -2.99 -1.04 18.52
N SER A 94 -3.72 -1.94 17.85
CA SER A 94 -4.62 -2.87 18.55
C SER A 94 -3.91 -3.95 19.36
N ASN A 95 -2.58 -4.09 19.26
CA ASN A 95 -1.83 -5.06 20.06
C ASN A 95 -1.62 -4.63 21.53
N ASP A 96 -1.90 -3.37 21.88
CA ASP A 96 -1.65 -2.81 23.23
C ASP A 96 -2.93 -2.55 24.06
N ILE A 97 -4.12 -2.99 23.63
CA ILE A 97 -5.36 -2.81 24.42
C ILE A 97 -5.47 -3.96 25.44
N PRO A 98 -5.25 -3.80 26.76
CA PRO A 98 -4.92 -4.94 27.65
C PRO A 98 -6.01 -6.01 27.91
N ASN A 99 -7.19 -5.96 27.26
CA ASN A 99 -8.38 -6.72 27.65
C ASN A 99 -9.16 -7.39 26.50
N PHE A 100 -8.61 -7.54 25.29
CA PHE A 100 -9.31 -8.22 24.21
C PHE A 100 -8.53 -9.46 23.76
N ASP A 101 -9.18 -10.61 23.67
CA ASP A 101 -8.52 -11.90 23.45
C ASP A 101 -8.21 -12.09 21.96
N TRP A 102 -7.03 -11.64 21.52
CA TRP A 102 -6.56 -11.70 20.12
C TRP A 102 -6.35 -13.12 19.59
N LYS A 103 -6.46 -14.16 20.44
CA LYS A 103 -6.17 -15.53 20.04
C LYS A 103 -7.23 -16.14 19.13
N ALA A 104 -8.44 -15.57 19.09
CA ALA A 104 -9.56 -16.03 18.26
C ALA A 104 -9.76 -15.24 16.94
N ALA A 105 -9.00 -14.16 16.73
CA ALA A 105 -9.05 -13.40 15.49
C ALA A 105 -8.31 -14.15 14.36
N PRO A 106 -8.90 -14.34 13.17
CA PRO A 106 -8.15 -14.82 12.02
C PRO A 106 -7.10 -13.75 11.68
N TRP A 107 -5.86 -13.97 12.10
CA TRP A 107 -4.71 -13.09 11.86
C TRP A 107 -4.52 -12.69 10.39
N GLY A 108 -5.14 -13.42 9.45
CA GLY A 108 -5.20 -13.06 8.04
C GLY A 108 -6.03 -11.79 7.80
N CYS A 109 -7.23 -11.70 8.36
CA CYS A 109 -8.18 -10.62 8.07
C CYS A 109 -7.62 -9.24 8.44
N PHE A 110 -6.98 -9.12 9.62
CA PHE A 110 -6.38 -7.85 10.06
C PHE A 110 -5.17 -7.42 9.21
N CYS A 111 -4.43 -8.38 8.64
CA CYS A 111 -3.32 -8.08 7.73
C CYS A 111 -3.84 -7.55 6.38
N PHE A 112 -4.96 -8.09 5.88
CA PHE A 112 -5.61 -7.59 4.67
C PHE A 112 -6.25 -6.21 4.87
N LEU A 113 -6.64 -5.82 6.09
CA LEU A 113 -7.11 -4.46 6.38
C LEU A 113 -6.01 -3.42 6.14
N ASN A 114 -4.73 -3.76 6.32
CA ASN A 114 -3.64 -2.84 5.99
C ASN A 114 -3.58 -2.54 4.48
N LEU A 115 -4.07 -3.45 3.62
CA LEU A 115 -4.18 -3.19 2.17
C LEU A 115 -5.28 -2.18 1.82
N LEU A 116 -6.21 -1.84 2.74
CA LEU A 116 -7.16 -0.74 2.53
C LEU A 116 -6.43 0.60 2.32
N ARG A 117 -5.18 0.73 2.81
CA ARG A 117 -4.31 1.88 2.50
C ARG A 117 -4.10 2.07 0.99
N LEU A 118 -4.16 1.00 0.19
CA LEU A 118 -4.04 1.08 -1.27
C LEU A 118 -5.17 1.87 -1.91
N CYS A 119 -6.32 2.04 -1.27
CA CYS A 119 -7.38 2.93 -1.77
C CYS A 119 -6.87 4.38 -1.94
N ARG A 120 -5.84 4.79 -1.19
CA ARG A 120 -5.19 6.11 -1.31
C ARG A 120 -4.47 6.30 -2.65
N LEU A 121 -4.12 5.23 -3.38
CA LEU A 121 -3.53 5.28 -4.73
C LEU A 121 -4.43 5.99 -5.74
N ARG A 122 -5.73 6.15 -5.46
CA ARG A 122 -6.64 6.97 -6.27
C ARG A 122 -6.10 8.38 -6.49
N ARG A 123 -5.42 8.98 -5.49
CA ARG A 123 -4.79 10.31 -5.63
C ARG A 123 -3.69 10.32 -6.69
N VAL A 124 -2.89 9.26 -6.75
CA VAL A 124 -1.82 9.09 -7.75
C VAL A 124 -2.43 8.92 -9.15
N SER A 125 -3.51 8.15 -9.27
CA SER A 125 -4.25 8.01 -10.53
C SER A 125 -4.82 9.35 -11.03
N GLU A 126 -5.38 10.15 -10.13
CA GLU A 126 -5.85 11.50 -10.44
C GLU A 126 -4.71 12.44 -10.86
N LEU A 127 -3.53 12.33 -10.25
CA LEU A 127 -2.34 13.08 -10.68
C LEU A 127 -1.94 12.71 -12.10
N PHE A 128 -1.84 11.41 -12.43
CA PHE A 128 -1.52 10.98 -13.79
C PHE A 128 -2.56 11.46 -14.80
N SER A 129 -3.85 11.44 -14.46
CA SER A 129 -4.91 11.98 -15.33
C SER A 129 -4.78 13.48 -15.57
N ARG A 130 -4.27 14.24 -14.60
CA ARG A 130 -3.96 15.67 -14.76
C ARG A 130 -2.72 15.89 -15.60
N LEU A 131 -1.67 15.11 -15.38
CA LEU A 131 -0.41 15.18 -16.15
C LEU A 131 -0.62 14.79 -17.62
N GLU A 132 -1.51 13.82 -17.92
CA GLU A 132 -1.86 13.45 -19.29
C GLU A 132 -2.59 14.58 -20.05
N LYS A 133 -3.24 15.51 -19.34
CA LYS A 133 -3.96 16.66 -19.92
C LYS A 133 -3.11 17.94 -20.00
N ASP A 134 -1.96 17.98 -19.34
CA ASP A 134 -1.05 19.12 -19.37
C ASP A 134 -0.22 19.08 -20.66
N THR A 135 -0.38 20.09 -21.52
CA THR A 135 0.30 20.20 -22.81
C THR A 135 1.81 20.40 -22.70
N ARG A 136 2.33 20.72 -21.50
CA ARG A 136 3.76 20.88 -21.25
C ARG A 136 4.51 19.54 -21.18
N PHE A 137 3.81 18.45 -20.91
CA PHE A 137 4.40 17.12 -20.85
C PHE A 137 4.04 16.32 -22.10
N SER A 138 5.01 15.58 -22.64
CA SER A 138 4.74 14.67 -23.75
C SER A 138 3.79 13.57 -23.29
N TYR A 139 2.65 13.44 -23.96
CA TYR A 139 1.65 12.42 -23.70
C TYR A 139 2.26 11.00 -23.67
N PHE A 140 3.19 10.73 -24.59
CA PHE A 140 3.88 9.44 -24.68
C PHE A 140 4.73 9.16 -23.43
N MET A 141 5.46 10.16 -22.93
CA MET A 141 6.30 10.01 -21.73
C MET A 141 5.47 9.76 -20.47
N THR A 142 4.41 10.54 -20.26
CA THR A 142 3.50 10.34 -19.11
C THR A 142 2.89 8.94 -19.12
N ARG A 143 2.46 8.46 -20.29
CA ARG A 143 1.89 7.11 -20.45
C ARG A 143 2.93 6.01 -20.17
N THR A 144 4.15 6.15 -20.67
CA THR A 144 5.22 5.17 -20.44
C THR A 144 5.60 5.10 -18.97
N ILE A 145 5.79 6.24 -18.30
CA ILE A 145 6.10 6.28 -16.86
C ILE A 145 4.99 5.61 -16.05
N LYS A 146 3.72 5.91 -16.35
CA LYS A 146 2.56 5.30 -15.70
C LYS A 146 2.58 3.77 -15.84
N LEU A 147 2.85 3.25 -17.03
CA LEU A 147 2.95 1.81 -17.25
C LEU A 147 4.10 1.19 -16.45
N ILE A 148 5.29 1.80 -16.46
CA ILE A 148 6.44 1.33 -15.68
C ILE A 148 6.10 1.27 -14.18
N CYS A 149 5.51 2.32 -13.62
CA CYS A 149 5.11 2.35 -12.21
C CYS A 149 4.11 1.25 -11.86
N VAL A 150 3.08 1.05 -12.70
CA VAL A 150 2.08 0.00 -12.50
C VAL A 150 2.71 -1.40 -12.57
N THR A 151 3.59 -1.63 -13.53
CA THR A 151 4.29 -2.90 -13.68
C THR A 151 5.19 -3.20 -12.49
N LEU A 152 6.00 -2.24 -12.05
CA LEU A 152 6.86 -2.40 -10.87
C LEU A 152 6.04 -2.71 -9.61
N PHE A 153 4.92 -2.00 -9.42
CA PHE A 153 4.03 -2.25 -8.29
C PHE A 153 3.39 -3.65 -8.34
N ALA A 154 3.01 -4.11 -9.53
CA ALA A 154 2.45 -5.45 -9.72
C ALA A 154 3.47 -6.55 -9.41
N VAL A 155 4.70 -6.42 -9.91
CA VAL A 155 5.81 -7.33 -9.59
C VAL A 155 6.07 -7.37 -8.09
N HIS A 156 6.17 -6.20 -7.47
CA HIS A 156 6.47 -6.11 -6.04
C HIS A 156 5.38 -6.77 -5.19
N SER A 157 4.11 -6.46 -5.50
CA SER A 157 2.96 -7.00 -4.79
C SER A 157 2.82 -8.52 -4.97
N ALA A 158 3.02 -9.03 -6.20
CA ALA A 158 2.94 -10.45 -6.49
C ALA A 158 4.04 -11.25 -5.78
N GLY A 159 5.29 -10.76 -5.80
CA GLY A 159 6.40 -11.38 -5.07
C GLY A 159 6.17 -11.39 -3.56
N CYS A 160 5.71 -10.27 -2.99
CA CYS A 160 5.38 -10.18 -1.57
C CYS A 160 4.25 -11.15 -1.17
N PHE A 161 3.21 -11.27 -1.99
CA PHE A 161 2.11 -12.19 -1.75
C PHE A 161 2.56 -13.66 -1.82
N TYR A 162 3.42 -14.00 -2.78
CA TYR A 162 3.96 -15.36 -2.92
C TYR A 162 4.90 -15.75 -1.77
N TYR A 163 5.68 -14.80 -1.27
CA TYR A 163 6.49 -14.99 -0.06
C TYR A 163 5.62 -15.13 1.20
N TRP A 164 4.58 -14.31 1.32
CA TRP A 164 3.62 -14.41 2.42
C TRP A 164 2.98 -15.81 2.49
N ILE A 165 2.57 -16.38 1.35
CA ILE A 165 2.06 -17.76 1.29
C ILE A 165 3.09 -18.75 1.83
N ALA A 166 4.37 -18.63 1.44
CA ALA A 166 5.43 -19.51 1.91
C ALA A 166 5.62 -19.43 3.44
N THR A 167 5.62 -18.23 4.03
CA THR A 167 5.75 -18.06 5.50
C THR A 167 4.56 -18.56 6.31
N ARG A 168 3.43 -18.89 5.67
CA ARG A 168 2.23 -19.42 6.32
C ARG A 168 2.12 -20.94 6.22
N HIS A 169 3.03 -21.59 5.50
CA HIS A 169 3.05 -23.05 5.41
C HIS A 169 3.54 -23.68 6.71
N HIS A 170 2.95 -24.83 7.07
CA HIS A 170 3.28 -25.55 8.30
C HIS A 170 4.69 -26.16 8.28
N ILE A 171 5.21 -26.48 7.09
CA ILE A 171 6.55 -27.04 6.89
C ILE A 171 7.33 -26.05 6.03
N SER A 172 8.23 -25.28 6.65
CA SER A 172 8.97 -24.24 5.94
C SER A 172 9.86 -24.80 4.82
N GLN A 173 10.31 -26.06 4.91
CA GLN A 173 11.18 -26.70 3.92
C GLN A 173 10.46 -27.12 2.62
N ASP A 174 9.15 -27.39 2.66
CA ASP A 174 8.35 -27.81 1.49
C ASP A 174 7.80 -26.62 0.69
N THR A 175 8.47 -25.47 0.79
CA THR A 175 8.09 -24.24 0.08
C THR A 175 9.05 -23.98 -1.08
N TRP A 176 8.59 -23.19 -2.05
CA TRP A 176 9.39 -22.79 -3.22
C TRP A 176 10.73 -22.13 -2.86
N ILE A 177 10.84 -21.53 -1.68
CA ILE A 177 12.06 -20.89 -1.16
C ILE A 177 12.78 -21.75 -0.12
N GLY A 178 12.04 -22.48 0.72
CA GLY A 178 12.61 -23.34 1.75
C GLY A 178 13.37 -24.54 1.23
N SER A 179 13.08 -24.99 0.01
CA SER A 179 13.84 -26.04 -0.68
C SER A 179 15.25 -25.60 -1.10
N ILE A 180 15.48 -24.28 -1.20
CA ILE A 180 16.75 -23.69 -1.63
C ILE A 180 17.49 -23.07 -0.44
N ILE A 181 16.76 -22.47 0.49
CA ILE A 181 17.30 -21.78 1.65
C ILE A 181 16.69 -22.37 2.91
N GLU A 182 17.47 -23.20 3.59
CA GLU A 182 17.12 -23.65 4.93
C GLU A 182 17.03 -22.45 5.89
N ASN A 183 15.97 -22.45 6.72
CA ASN A 183 15.67 -21.45 7.74
C ASN A 183 15.63 -20.01 7.20
N PHE A 184 14.96 -19.79 6.06
CA PHE A 184 14.84 -18.47 5.43
C PHE A 184 14.16 -17.42 6.31
N GLU A 185 13.32 -17.82 7.28
CA GLU A 185 12.65 -16.92 8.22
C GLU A 185 13.60 -16.28 9.24
N ASP A 186 14.65 -16.99 9.65
CA ASP A 186 15.63 -16.53 10.64
C ASP A 186 16.76 -15.71 10.02
N ARG A 187 16.98 -15.85 8.71
CA ARG A 187 17.97 -15.08 7.96
C ARG A 187 17.53 -13.62 7.80
N SER A 188 18.49 -12.77 7.41
CA SER A 188 18.23 -11.38 7.06
C SER A 188 17.16 -11.27 5.96
N ILE A 189 16.41 -10.16 5.96
CA ILE A 189 15.29 -9.90 5.01
C ILE A 189 15.77 -9.81 3.55
N TRP A 190 17.02 -9.40 3.33
CA TRP A 190 17.59 -9.11 2.01
C TRP A 190 17.56 -10.31 1.04
N PRO A 191 18.11 -11.49 1.38
CA PRO A 191 17.94 -12.70 0.57
C PRO A 191 16.49 -12.98 0.20
N GLY A 192 15.58 -13.04 1.19
CA GLY A 192 14.16 -13.30 0.94
C GLY A 192 13.55 -12.32 -0.07
N TYR A 193 13.86 -11.03 0.07
CA TYR A 193 13.41 -9.98 -0.84
C TYR A 193 13.98 -10.14 -2.27
N THR A 194 15.25 -10.50 -2.41
CA THR A 194 15.87 -10.72 -3.72
C THR A 194 15.25 -11.89 -4.47
N TYR A 195 15.03 -13.03 -3.79
CA TYR A 195 14.44 -14.22 -4.43
C TYR A 195 12.99 -14.01 -4.83
N LEU A 196 12.18 -13.33 -4.01
CA LEU A 196 10.78 -13.04 -4.36
C LEU A 196 10.66 -12.02 -5.51
N MET A 197 11.58 -11.06 -5.62
CA MET A 197 11.60 -10.11 -6.75
C MET A 197 12.02 -10.83 -8.01
N TYR A 198 13.08 -11.64 -7.93
CA TYR A 198 13.57 -12.43 -9.04
C TYR A 198 12.48 -13.35 -9.59
N TRP A 199 11.80 -14.12 -8.72
CA TRP A 199 10.68 -14.96 -9.12
C TRP A 199 9.60 -14.15 -9.85
N SER A 200 9.15 -13.04 -9.25
CA SER A 200 8.07 -12.25 -9.82
C SER A 200 8.42 -11.63 -11.18
N ILE A 201 9.66 -11.15 -11.35
CA ILE A 201 10.14 -10.59 -12.62
C ILE A 201 10.22 -11.69 -13.69
N VAL A 202 10.81 -12.85 -13.37
CA VAL A 202 10.98 -13.97 -14.31
C VAL A 202 9.63 -14.54 -14.75
N THR A 203 8.65 -14.61 -13.84
CA THR A 203 7.28 -15.01 -14.17
C THR A 203 6.57 -13.96 -15.02
N LEU A 204 6.63 -12.68 -14.64
CA LEU A 204 5.96 -11.61 -15.38
C LEU A 204 6.52 -11.45 -16.80
N THR A 205 7.84 -11.52 -16.94
CA THR A 205 8.52 -11.42 -18.24
C THR A 205 8.46 -12.69 -19.06
N THR A 206 7.77 -13.73 -18.55
CA THR A 206 7.59 -15.04 -19.21
C THR A 206 8.90 -15.75 -19.56
N VAL A 207 10.00 -15.43 -18.87
CA VAL A 207 11.30 -16.10 -19.03
C VAL A 207 11.26 -17.51 -18.43
N GLY A 208 10.73 -17.63 -17.21
CA GLY A 208 10.39 -18.91 -16.58
C GLY A 208 11.53 -19.94 -16.53
N TYR A 209 12.67 -19.64 -15.91
CA TYR A 209 13.82 -20.55 -15.80
C TYR A 209 13.50 -21.90 -15.13
N GLY A 210 12.50 -21.94 -14.24
CA GLY A 210 12.04 -23.16 -13.55
C GLY A 210 12.83 -23.50 -12.27
N ASP A 211 13.81 -22.69 -11.91
CA ASP A 211 14.57 -22.76 -10.66
C ASP A 211 13.68 -22.53 -9.43
N LEU A 212 12.71 -21.61 -9.53
CA LEU A 212 11.71 -21.33 -8.52
C LEU A 212 10.32 -21.74 -9.04
N HIS A 213 9.83 -22.88 -8.56
CA HIS A 213 8.53 -23.42 -8.96
C HIS A 213 7.70 -23.84 -7.74
N ALA A 214 6.37 -23.88 -7.93
CA ALA A 214 5.46 -24.36 -6.90
C ALA A 214 5.72 -25.87 -6.66
N VAL A 215 6.06 -26.20 -5.43
CA VAL A 215 6.21 -27.60 -4.98
C VAL A 215 4.83 -28.12 -4.60
N LYS A 216 4.51 -29.36 -5.00
CA LYS A 216 3.26 -30.01 -4.60
C LYS A 216 3.34 -30.32 -3.10
N LEU A 217 2.34 -29.87 -2.36
CA LEU A 217 2.13 -30.24 -0.97
C LEU A 217 1.76 -31.72 -0.94
N GLN A 218 2.57 -32.53 -0.27
CA GLN A 218 2.32 -33.97 -0.08
C GLN A 218 1.72 -34.22 1.30
#